data_AF-A0A3D4Y9E0-F1
#
_entry.id   AF-A0A3D4Y9E0-F1
#
_cell.length_a   1.000
_cell.length_b   1.000
_cell.length_c   1.000
_cell.angle_alpha   90.00
_cell.angle_beta   90.00
_cell.angle_gamma   90.00
#
_symmetry.space_group_name_H-M   'P 1'
#
loop_
_entity.id
_entity.type
_entity.pdbx_description
1 polymer ?
#
loop_
_entity_poly.entity_id
_entity_poly.type
_entity_poly.pdbx_seq_one_letter_code
_entity_poly.pdbx_strand_id
1 'polypeptide(L)'
;HQLPPPKALIVPHAGFVYSGSIAAAAYASLKPVKQKIKRVILLGPCHRYPLFGLAVTAADFYATPLGKIPIDQASIKDILQLPYVQVSEPAFNTQENSLETQLPFLQMTLDEFSIVPILIGQARETVVASVIDRLWHEEDTLIVISSDLSHYLDYETACRLDKKTANAILHLDPQAIQDDQACGSIGIKALLLIALKKGLTPRLVKLQNSGDIVGSYHEGVVGYGAFHFTSGNESAGKGMSIENSVRKNV
;
A
#
# COMPACT_ATOMS: atom_id res chain seq x y z
N HIS A 1 -11.20 5.54 -22.37
CA HIS A 1 -10.78 6.63 -21.46
C HIS A 1 -9.60 6.15 -20.63
N GLN A 2 -8.48 6.88 -20.67
CA GLN A 2 -7.33 6.63 -19.82
C GLN A 2 -7.72 6.99 -18.37
N LEU A 3 -7.47 6.09 -17.42
CA LEU A 3 -7.79 6.35 -16.03
C LEU A 3 -6.95 7.51 -15.50
N PRO A 4 -7.51 8.34 -14.57
CA PRO A 4 -6.70 9.33 -13.89
C PRO A 4 -5.50 8.65 -13.23
N PRO A 5 -4.35 9.32 -13.13
CA PRO A 5 -3.17 8.73 -12.53
C PRO A 5 -3.44 8.37 -11.06
N PRO A 6 -2.95 7.21 -10.60
CA PRO A 6 -3.09 6.83 -9.20
C PRO A 6 -2.41 7.84 -8.28
N LYS A 7 -3.08 8.12 -7.15
CA LYS A 7 -2.57 8.93 -6.05
C LYS A 7 -2.20 8.08 -4.84
N ALA A 8 -2.74 6.87 -4.74
CA ALA A 8 -2.28 5.88 -3.78
C ALA A 8 -2.28 4.46 -4.36
N LEU A 9 -1.40 3.63 -3.81
CA LEU A 9 -1.32 2.19 -4.07
C LEU A 9 -1.45 1.40 -2.76
N ILE A 10 -2.08 0.24 -2.84
CA ILE A 10 -1.87 -0.86 -1.88
C ILE A 10 -1.16 -1.96 -2.64
N VAL A 11 -0.03 -2.46 -2.13
CA VAL A 11 0.83 -3.44 -2.80
C VAL A 11 1.43 -4.44 -1.81
N PRO A 12 1.64 -5.70 -2.24
CA PRO A 12 2.21 -6.75 -1.39
C PRO A 12 3.73 -6.59 -1.18
N HIS A 13 4.25 -7.24 -0.14
CA HIS A 13 5.66 -7.23 0.26
C HIS A 13 6.27 -8.60 0.55
N ALA A 14 5.60 -9.69 0.22
CA ALA A 14 6.28 -10.99 0.18
C ALA A 14 7.48 -10.98 -0.81
N GLY A 15 8.32 -12.01 -0.75
CA GLY A 15 9.47 -12.12 -1.66
C GLY A 15 9.05 -12.03 -3.14
N PHE A 16 9.89 -11.40 -3.98
CA PHE A 16 9.54 -11.06 -5.37
C PHE A 16 9.14 -12.25 -6.24
N VAL A 17 9.66 -13.45 -5.94
CA VAL A 17 9.27 -14.70 -6.62
C VAL A 17 7.78 -14.99 -6.45
N TYR A 18 7.20 -14.58 -5.33
CA TYR A 18 5.79 -14.73 -5.03
C TYR A 18 5.01 -13.48 -5.47
N SER A 19 5.19 -12.36 -4.77
CA SER A 19 4.27 -11.21 -4.93
C SER A 19 4.70 -10.20 -6.00
N GLY A 20 5.91 -10.34 -6.57
CA GLY A 20 6.53 -9.32 -7.40
C GLY A 20 5.72 -8.96 -8.65
N SER A 21 5.09 -9.94 -9.29
CA SER A 21 4.24 -9.67 -10.47
C SER A 21 2.96 -8.90 -10.13
N ILE A 22 2.47 -9.03 -8.89
CA ILE A 22 1.29 -8.33 -8.38
C ILE A 22 1.66 -6.89 -8.05
N ALA A 23 2.75 -6.67 -7.32
CA ALA A 23 3.28 -5.33 -7.06
C ALA A 23 3.63 -4.60 -8.36
N ALA A 24 4.35 -5.25 -9.29
CA ALA A 24 4.74 -4.68 -10.59
C ALA A 24 3.53 -4.20 -11.41
N ALA A 25 2.43 -4.95 -11.40
CA ALA A 25 1.21 -4.56 -12.10
C ALA A 25 0.64 -3.25 -11.57
N ALA A 26 0.77 -3.00 -10.26
CA ALA A 26 0.37 -1.74 -9.68
C ALA A 26 1.31 -0.59 -10.08
N TYR A 27 2.62 -0.75 -9.84
CA TYR A 27 3.60 0.29 -10.16
C TYR A 27 3.63 0.66 -11.64
N ALA A 28 3.38 -0.29 -12.56
CA ALA A 28 3.32 -0.02 -14.00
C ALA A 28 2.32 1.09 -14.37
N SER A 29 1.27 1.29 -13.57
CA SER A 29 0.27 2.35 -13.80
C SER A 29 0.79 3.77 -13.54
N LEU A 30 1.92 3.92 -12.84
CA LEU A 30 2.53 5.21 -12.56
C LEU A 30 3.38 5.73 -13.72
N LYS A 31 3.76 4.86 -14.69
CA LYS A 31 4.62 5.23 -15.83
C LYS A 31 4.17 6.50 -16.57
N PRO A 32 2.87 6.74 -16.83
CA PRO A 32 2.41 7.97 -17.49
C PRO A 32 2.65 9.26 -16.68
N VAL A 33 2.91 9.17 -15.37
CA VAL A 33 3.11 10.31 -14.46
C VAL A 33 4.42 10.24 -13.69
N LYS A 34 5.36 9.40 -14.13
CA LYS A 34 6.64 9.15 -13.45
C LYS A 34 7.49 10.39 -13.14
N GLN A 35 7.32 11.47 -13.90
CA GLN A 35 8.01 12.75 -13.69
C GLN A 35 7.28 13.70 -12.73
N LYS A 36 5.97 13.51 -12.54
CA LYS A 36 5.13 14.36 -11.70
C LYS A 36 5.24 13.98 -10.23
N ILE A 37 5.38 12.69 -9.95
CA ILE A 37 5.52 12.20 -8.57
C ILE A 37 6.93 12.56 -8.10
N LYS A 38 7.01 13.44 -7.09
CA LYS A 38 8.27 13.89 -6.48
C LYS A 38 8.46 13.34 -5.08
N ARG A 39 7.39 12.89 -4.44
CA ARG A 39 7.42 12.38 -3.07
C ARG A 39 6.59 11.12 -2.94
N VAL A 40 7.11 10.13 -2.25
CA VAL A 40 6.39 8.90 -1.93
C VAL A 40 6.29 8.75 -0.42
N ILE A 41 5.07 8.80 0.12
CA ILE A 41 4.82 8.40 1.50
C ILE A 41 4.71 6.88 1.50
N LEU A 42 5.73 6.21 2.02
CA LEU A 42 5.86 4.77 1.98
C LEU A 42 5.59 4.21 3.37
N LEU A 43 4.43 3.58 3.55
CA LEU A 43 3.99 3.05 4.82
C LEU A 43 3.90 1.52 4.79
N GLY A 44 4.32 0.87 5.87
CA GLY A 44 4.26 -0.57 6.00
C GLY A 44 4.26 -0.99 7.47
N PRO A 45 3.79 -2.20 7.78
CA PRO A 45 3.80 -2.71 9.15
C PRO A 45 5.22 -2.92 9.67
N CYS A 46 5.37 -2.80 10.99
CA CYS A 46 6.57 -3.20 11.74
C CYS A 46 6.37 -4.60 12.31
N HIS A 47 7.04 -5.61 11.74
CA HIS A 47 6.92 -7.01 12.12
C HIS A 47 7.91 -7.44 13.20
N ARG A 48 9.10 -6.83 13.19
CA ARG A 48 10.28 -7.36 13.91
C ARG A 48 10.65 -6.58 15.17
N TYR A 49 10.05 -5.41 15.39
CA TYR A 49 10.38 -4.55 16.52
C TYR A 49 9.12 -4.10 17.27
N PRO A 50 9.09 -4.20 18.61
CA PRO A 50 7.97 -3.72 19.41
C PRO A 50 7.89 -2.19 19.31
N LEU A 51 6.94 -1.71 18.52
CA LEU A 51 6.77 -0.30 18.21
C LEU A 51 5.39 0.17 18.68
N PHE A 52 5.34 1.20 19.52
CA PHE A 52 4.13 1.94 19.83
C PHE A 52 4.08 3.19 18.95
N GLY A 53 2.96 3.40 18.24
CA GLY A 53 2.82 4.50 17.29
C GLY A 53 3.52 4.22 15.95
N LEU A 54 4.16 5.25 15.42
CA LEU A 54 4.80 5.29 14.10
C LEU A 54 6.29 5.59 14.24
N ALA A 55 7.11 4.87 13.48
CA ALA A 55 8.55 5.12 13.43
C ALA A 55 8.96 5.69 12.07
N VAL A 56 9.88 6.64 12.13
CA VAL A 56 10.62 7.19 11.00
C VAL A 56 12.12 7.03 11.24
N THR A 57 12.94 7.28 10.22
CA THR A 57 14.41 7.26 10.31
C THR A 57 14.99 8.66 10.12
N ALA A 58 16.13 8.92 10.77
CA ALA A 58 16.95 10.13 10.60
C ALA A 58 17.99 9.98 9.48
N ALA A 59 18.04 8.85 8.77
CA ALA A 59 18.95 8.66 7.65
C ALA A 59 18.65 9.61 6.48
N ASP A 60 19.68 10.03 5.75
CA ASP A 60 19.54 10.91 4.59
C ASP A 60 19.02 10.19 3.34
N PHE A 61 19.26 8.88 3.25
CA PHE A 61 18.89 8.07 2.09
C PHE A 61 18.62 6.61 2.48
N TYR A 62 17.77 5.96 1.70
CA TYR A 62 17.68 4.50 1.63
C TYR A 62 18.62 3.99 0.54
N ALA A 63 19.49 3.03 0.87
CA ALA A 63 20.37 2.39 -0.11
C ALA A 63 19.73 1.09 -0.62
N THR A 64 19.71 0.91 -1.93
CA THR A 64 19.29 -0.33 -2.60
C THR A 64 20.36 -0.78 -3.60
N PRO A 65 20.27 -2.01 -4.15
CA PRO A 65 21.13 -2.44 -5.24
C PRO A 65 21.02 -1.56 -6.51
N LEU A 66 19.93 -0.81 -6.69
CA LEU A 66 19.71 0.09 -7.83
C LEU A 66 20.20 1.52 -7.59
N GLY A 67 20.67 1.82 -6.38
CA GLY A 67 21.17 3.15 -5.99
C GLY A 67 20.51 3.68 -4.73
N LYS A 68 20.77 4.95 -4.42
CA LYS A 68 20.24 5.63 -3.23
C LYS A 68 18.95 6.37 -3.56
N ILE A 69 18.01 6.36 -2.62
CA ILE A 69 16.77 7.14 -2.67
C ILE A 69 16.81 8.17 -1.52
N PRO A 70 16.75 9.48 -1.80
CA PRO A 70 16.73 10.50 -0.77
C PRO A 70 15.52 10.37 0.16
N ILE A 71 15.73 10.58 1.46
CA ILE A 71 14.65 10.71 2.44
C ILE A 71 14.29 12.19 2.57
N ASP A 72 12.99 12.51 2.50
CA ASP A 72 12.49 13.88 2.67
C ASP A 72 12.52 14.29 4.15
N GLN A 73 13.67 14.79 4.59
CA GLN A 73 13.91 15.23 5.96
C GLN A 73 13.00 16.38 6.40
N ALA A 74 12.52 17.21 5.47
CA ALA A 74 11.58 18.30 5.79
C ALA A 74 10.22 17.73 6.19
N SER A 75 9.70 16.78 5.40
CA SER A 75 8.47 16.05 5.71
C SER A 75 8.60 15.27 7.03
N ILE A 76 9.72 14.58 7.26
CA ILE A 76 10.01 13.86 8.52
C ILE A 76 9.94 14.80 9.72
N LYS A 77 10.61 15.96 9.64
CA LYS A 77 10.60 16.98 10.70
C LYS A 77 9.19 17.51 11.00
N ASP A 78 8.37 17.68 9.98
CA ASP A 78 6.98 18.13 10.14
C ASP A 78 6.13 17.09 10.88
N ILE A 79 6.19 15.82 10.48
CA ILE A 79 5.36 14.77 11.13
C ILE A 79 5.88 14.37 12.51
N LEU A 80 7.15 14.61 12.83
CA LEU A 80 7.68 14.47 14.20
C LEU A 80 7.04 15.44 15.20
N GLN A 81 6.31 16.46 14.74
CA GLN A 81 5.49 17.31 15.62
C GLN A 81 4.20 16.61 16.09
N LEU A 82 3.87 15.44 15.53
CA LEU A 82 2.72 14.65 15.94
C LEU A 82 3.09 13.70 17.09
N PRO A 83 2.26 13.58 18.14
CA PRO A 83 2.64 12.90 19.40
C PRO A 83 2.86 11.39 19.28
N TYR A 84 2.53 10.77 18.14
CA TYR A 84 2.64 9.33 17.90
C TYR A 84 3.72 8.97 16.88
N VAL A 85 4.53 9.94 16.46
CA VAL A 85 5.62 9.74 15.49
C VAL A 85 6.95 9.93 16.21
N GLN A 86 7.86 8.97 16.05
CA GLN A 86 9.18 9.02 16.66
C GLN A 86 10.27 8.55 15.69
N VAL A 87 11.49 9.07 15.85
CA VAL A 87 12.66 8.49 15.19
C VAL A 87 13.02 7.18 15.89
N SER A 88 13.21 6.10 15.13
CA SER A 88 13.61 4.81 15.70
C SER A 88 14.47 3.99 14.75
N GLU A 89 15.78 4.23 14.72
CA GLU A 89 16.72 3.41 13.94
C GLU A 89 16.68 1.91 14.29
N PRO A 90 16.48 1.49 15.55
CA PRO A 90 16.29 0.08 15.86
C PRO A 90 15.14 -0.57 15.09
N ALA A 91 14.02 0.13 14.89
CA ALA A 91 12.89 -0.40 14.13
C ALA A 91 13.28 -0.67 12.66
N PHE A 92 14.08 0.22 12.05
CA PHE A 92 14.53 0.09 10.67
C PHE A 92 15.68 -0.93 10.48
N ASN A 93 16.46 -1.22 11.52
CA ASN A 93 17.63 -2.10 11.46
C ASN A 93 17.34 -3.58 11.81
N THR A 94 16.08 -3.95 12.06
CA THR A 94 15.69 -5.30 12.54
C THR A 94 15.41 -6.31 11.42
N GLN A 95 16.01 -6.13 10.24
CA GLN A 95 15.66 -6.89 9.03
C GLN A 95 14.18 -6.77 8.67
N GLU A 96 13.60 -5.59 8.90
CA GLU A 96 12.24 -5.26 8.48
C GLU A 96 12.21 -5.09 6.94
N ASN A 97 11.31 -5.79 6.28
CA ASN A 97 11.27 -5.89 4.82
C ASN A 97 10.01 -5.26 4.20
N SER A 98 9.04 -4.82 5.01
CA SER A 98 7.78 -4.28 4.50
C SER A 98 7.99 -3.06 3.59
N LEU A 99 8.94 -2.18 3.92
CA LEU A 99 9.27 -1.01 3.08
C LEU A 99 10.31 -1.35 2.01
N GLU A 100 11.35 -2.12 2.36
CA GLU A 100 12.50 -2.39 1.50
C GLU A 100 12.11 -3.01 0.16
N THR A 101 11.15 -3.95 0.20
CA THR A 101 10.63 -4.65 -0.98
C THR A 101 9.98 -3.72 -2.01
N GLN A 102 9.54 -2.54 -1.59
CA GLN A 102 8.87 -1.58 -2.47
C GLN A 102 9.86 -0.69 -3.24
N LEU A 103 11.06 -0.50 -2.69
CA LEU A 103 12.03 0.46 -3.20
C LEU A 103 12.51 0.16 -4.64
N PRO A 104 12.80 -1.09 -5.03
CA PRO A 104 13.19 -1.39 -6.40
C PRO A 104 12.10 -1.06 -7.41
N PHE A 105 10.83 -1.32 -7.10
CA PHE A 105 9.72 -0.99 -8.00
C PHE A 105 9.59 0.52 -8.20
N LEU A 106 9.74 1.30 -7.12
CA LEU A 106 9.72 2.75 -7.19
C LEU A 106 10.87 3.28 -8.07
N GLN A 107 12.10 2.82 -7.87
CA GLN A 107 13.26 3.25 -8.66
C GLN A 107 13.19 2.86 -10.14
N MET A 108 12.53 1.72 -10.46
CA MET A 108 12.34 1.30 -11.85
C MET A 108 11.19 2.03 -12.55
N THR A 109 10.33 2.73 -11.80
CA THR A 109 9.08 3.30 -12.31
C THR A 109 9.11 4.81 -12.36
N LEU A 110 9.62 5.44 -11.30
CA LEU A 110 9.69 6.89 -11.12
C LEU A 110 11.06 7.42 -11.58
N ASP A 111 11.12 8.69 -11.95
CA ASP A 111 12.38 9.35 -12.31
C ASP A 111 13.06 9.88 -11.02
N GLU A 112 13.03 11.18 -10.77
CA GLU A 112 13.59 11.78 -9.54
C GLU A 112 12.50 11.96 -8.47
N PHE A 113 12.69 11.29 -7.32
CA PHE A 113 11.77 11.35 -6.18
C PHE A 113 12.50 11.19 -4.84
N SER A 114 11.85 11.63 -3.77
CA SER A 114 12.21 11.33 -2.38
C SER A 114 11.15 10.45 -1.72
N ILE A 115 11.51 9.81 -0.60
CA ILE A 115 10.59 9.00 0.19
C ILE A 115 10.42 9.56 1.60
N VAL A 116 9.24 9.32 2.17
CA VAL A 116 8.96 9.45 3.60
C VAL A 116 8.64 8.04 4.11
N PRO A 117 9.64 7.28 4.58
CA PRO A 117 9.44 5.91 5.03
C PRO A 117 8.88 5.89 6.45
N ILE A 118 7.75 5.20 6.65
CA ILE A 118 7.03 5.15 7.93
C ILE A 118 6.70 3.69 8.26
N LEU A 119 7.24 3.22 9.38
CA LEU A 119 6.85 1.94 9.96
C LEU A 119 5.66 2.12 10.89
N ILE A 120 4.64 1.28 10.70
CA ILE A 120 3.41 1.28 11.49
C ILE A 120 3.52 0.17 12.55
N GLY A 121 3.62 0.58 13.82
CA GLY A 121 3.52 -0.33 14.96
C GLY A 121 2.09 -0.41 15.51
N GLN A 122 1.98 -0.52 16.82
CA GLN A 122 0.71 -0.45 17.53
C GLN A 122 0.15 0.99 17.50
N ALA A 123 -0.73 1.26 16.55
CA ALA A 123 -1.37 2.55 16.34
C ALA A 123 -2.83 2.39 15.90
N ARG A 124 -3.63 3.45 16.06
CA ARG A 124 -4.96 3.54 15.44
C ARG A 124 -4.83 4.02 14.01
N GLU A 125 -5.70 3.56 13.12
CA GLU A 125 -5.78 3.99 11.72
C GLU A 125 -5.95 5.52 11.59
N THR A 126 -6.61 6.17 12.56
CA THR A 126 -6.78 7.63 12.59
C THR A 126 -5.45 8.38 12.81
N VAL A 127 -4.50 7.76 13.52
CA VAL A 127 -3.14 8.33 13.71
C VAL A 127 -2.36 8.26 12.40
N VAL A 128 -2.46 7.14 11.69
CA VAL A 128 -1.80 6.98 10.39
C VAL A 128 -2.43 7.92 9.36
N ALA A 129 -3.75 8.05 9.36
CA ALA A 129 -4.47 8.98 8.49
C ALA A 129 -4.07 10.45 8.74
N SER A 130 -3.84 10.86 9.99
CA SER A 130 -3.42 12.23 10.26
C SER A 130 -2.02 12.53 9.72
N VAL A 131 -1.10 11.55 9.75
CA VAL A 131 0.23 11.68 9.11
C VAL A 131 0.09 11.78 7.60
N ILE A 132 -0.70 10.91 6.97
CA ILE A 132 -0.94 10.95 5.53
C ILE A 132 -1.54 12.29 5.11
N ASP A 133 -2.58 12.77 5.81
CA ASP A 133 -3.24 14.04 5.50
C ASP A 133 -2.31 15.24 5.67
N ARG A 134 -1.42 15.21 6.68
CA ARG A 134 -0.43 16.25 6.93
C ARG A 134 0.59 16.37 5.80
N LEU A 135 1.02 15.24 5.25
CA LEU A 135 2.03 15.16 4.18
C LEU A 135 1.45 15.26 2.77
N TRP A 136 0.13 15.12 2.63
CA TRP A 136 -0.51 15.04 1.32
C TRP A 136 -0.39 16.34 0.54
N HIS A 137 0.18 16.23 -0.66
CA HIS A 137 0.15 17.26 -1.67
C HIS A 137 -0.37 16.65 -2.97
N GLU A 138 -1.47 17.18 -3.49
CA GLU A 138 -2.24 16.50 -4.52
C GLU A 138 -1.46 16.33 -5.83
N GLU A 139 -0.58 17.26 -6.18
CA GLU A 139 0.06 17.27 -7.50
C GLU A 139 1.20 16.25 -7.64
N ASP A 140 1.98 16.04 -6.58
CA ASP A 140 3.29 15.37 -6.64
C ASP A 140 3.51 14.28 -5.58
N THR A 141 2.56 14.04 -4.68
CA THR A 141 2.66 13.00 -3.65
C THR A 141 1.96 11.71 -4.08
N LEU A 142 2.67 10.59 -3.95
CA LEU A 142 2.13 9.24 -4.02
C LEU A 142 2.08 8.64 -2.61
N ILE A 143 0.97 8.02 -2.23
CA ILE A 143 0.92 7.14 -1.05
C ILE A 143 1.14 5.69 -1.48
N VAL A 144 1.99 4.96 -0.78
CA VAL A 144 2.14 3.52 -0.94
C VAL A 144 1.91 2.85 0.40
N ILE A 145 0.87 2.02 0.49
CA ILE A 145 0.63 1.11 1.62
C ILE A 145 1.16 -0.27 1.24
N SER A 146 2.16 -0.72 1.97
CA SER A 146 2.76 -2.04 1.83
C SER A 146 2.04 -3.04 2.72
N SER A 147 1.38 -4.04 2.13
CA SER A 147 0.65 -5.07 2.86
C SER A 147 0.41 -6.33 2.02
N ASP A 148 0.71 -7.48 2.59
CA ASP A 148 0.11 -8.76 2.20
C ASP A 148 -1.29 -8.90 2.85
N LEU A 149 -2.10 -9.83 2.36
CA LEU A 149 -3.46 -10.11 2.85
C LEU A 149 -3.44 -11.28 3.85
N SER A 150 -4.26 -12.33 3.64
CA SER A 150 -4.31 -13.48 4.55
C SER A 150 -2.99 -14.27 4.59
N HIS A 151 -2.72 -14.95 5.70
CA HIS A 151 -1.48 -15.69 5.92
C HIS A 151 -1.76 -17.13 6.41
N TYR A 152 -1.07 -18.10 5.83
CA TYR A 152 -1.02 -19.50 6.27
C TYR A 152 -2.39 -20.19 6.38
N LEU A 153 -3.32 -19.82 5.49
CA LEU A 153 -4.63 -20.46 5.36
C LEU A 153 -4.63 -21.47 4.21
N ASP A 154 -5.56 -22.42 4.23
CA ASP A 154 -5.82 -23.23 3.04
C ASP A 154 -6.30 -22.35 1.87
N TYR A 155 -6.12 -22.84 0.64
CA TYR A 155 -6.35 -22.05 -0.56
C TYR A 155 -7.78 -21.49 -0.66
N GLU A 156 -8.80 -22.29 -0.32
CA GLU A 156 -10.20 -21.87 -0.43
C GLU A 156 -10.55 -20.82 0.62
N THR A 157 -10.09 -21.02 1.86
CA THR A 157 -10.26 -20.05 2.95
C THR A 157 -9.54 -18.74 2.64
N ALA A 158 -8.30 -18.78 2.16
CA ALA A 158 -7.55 -17.61 1.73
C ALA A 158 -8.30 -16.84 0.64
N CYS A 159 -8.72 -17.52 -0.43
CA CYS A 159 -9.49 -16.91 -1.52
C CYS A 159 -10.76 -16.21 -1.03
N ARG A 160 -11.49 -16.83 -0.10
CA ARG A 160 -12.72 -16.25 0.46
C ARG A 160 -12.41 -15.01 1.31
N LEU A 161 -11.39 -15.09 2.17
CA LEU A 161 -11.01 -14.01 3.07
C LEU A 161 -10.44 -12.82 2.29
N ASP A 162 -9.53 -13.07 1.37
CA ASP A 162 -8.89 -12.04 0.53
C ASP A 162 -9.92 -11.31 -0.33
N LYS A 163 -10.91 -12.03 -0.89
CA LYS A 163 -12.04 -11.40 -1.61
C LYS A 163 -12.87 -10.51 -0.70
N LYS A 164 -13.10 -10.92 0.56
CA LYS A 164 -13.82 -10.09 1.54
C LYS A 164 -13.04 -8.80 1.84
N THR A 165 -11.74 -8.90 2.08
CA THR A 165 -10.87 -7.73 2.32
C THR A 165 -10.79 -6.84 1.09
N ALA A 166 -10.64 -7.41 -0.11
CA ALA A 166 -10.66 -6.65 -1.36
C ALA A 166 -11.99 -5.91 -1.56
N ASN A 167 -13.12 -6.55 -1.28
CA ASN A 167 -14.43 -5.89 -1.34
C ASN A 167 -14.54 -4.75 -0.34
N ALA A 168 -14.05 -4.92 0.89
CA ALA A 168 -14.03 -3.83 1.87
C ALA A 168 -13.21 -2.62 1.37
N ILE A 169 -12.03 -2.87 0.77
CA ILE A 169 -11.21 -1.83 0.15
C ILE A 169 -11.96 -1.13 -0.99
N LEU A 170 -12.60 -1.89 -1.88
CA LEU A 170 -13.33 -1.36 -3.03
C LEU A 170 -14.55 -0.51 -2.63
N HIS A 171 -15.15 -0.78 -1.48
CA HIS A 171 -16.30 -0.04 -0.95
C HIS A 171 -15.89 1.05 0.06
N LEU A 172 -14.57 1.27 0.27
CA LEU A 172 -14.04 2.20 1.25
C LEU A 172 -14.59 1.96 2.67
N ASP A 173 -14.74 0.69 3.07
CA ASP A 173 -15.26 0.28 4.37
C ASP A 173 -14.12 -0.21 5.30
N PRO A 174 -13.49 0.67 6.10
CA PRO A 174 -12.42 0.26 7.01
C PRO A 174 -12.90 -0.63 8.15
N GLN A 175 -14.19 -0.59 8.51
CA GLN A 175 -14.73 -1.38 9.63
C GLN A 175 -14.94 -2.85 9.23
N ALA A 176 -15.13 -3.12 7.94
CA ALA A 176 -15.22 -4.49 7.42
C ALA A 176 -13.88 -5.25 7.41
N ILE A 177 -12.75 -4.56 7.59
CA ILE A 177 -11.40 -5.16 7.62
C ILE A 177 -11.02 -5.50 9.06
N GLN A 178 -10.75 -6.77 9.32
CA GLN A 178 -10.22 -7.21 10.62
C GLN A 178 -8.69 -7.13 10.64
N ASP A 179 -8.10 -7.01 11.82
CA ASP A 179 -6.66 -6.74 11.97
C ASP A 179 -5.78 -7.90 11.46
N ASP A 180 -6.29 -9.13 11.51
CA ASP A 180 -5.63 -10.37 11.09
C ASP A 180 -5.77 -10.67 9.58
N GLN A 181 -6.58 -9.89 8.85
CA GLN A 181 -6.82 -10.12 7.42
C GLN A 181 -5.73 -9.56 6.50
N ALA A 182 -4.86 -8.72 7.03
CA ALA A 182 -3.75 -8.11 6.30
C ALA A 182 -2.70 -7.63 7.30
N CYS A 183 -1.42 -7.90 7.06
CA CYS A 183 -0.35 -7.46 7.96
C CYS A 183 -0.26 -5.93 8.06
N GLY A 184 -0.58 -5.21 6.99
CA GLY A 184 -0.69 -3.75 6.94
C GLY A 184 -2.11 -3.22 7.14
N SER A 185 -3.00 -3.97 7.82
CA SER A 185 -4.43 -3.62 8.00
C SER A 185 -4.65 -2.19 8.52
N ILE A 186 -3.84 -1.73 9.48
CA ILE A 186 -3.91 -0.35 10.02
C ILE A 186 -3.64 0.69 8.92
N GLY A 187 -2.62 0.47 8.10
CA GLY A 187 -2.27 1.36 6.97
C GLY A 187 -3.35 1.36 5.89
N ILE A 188 -3.92 0.18 5.59
CA ILE A 188 -5.04 0.06 4.63
C ILE A 188 -6.24 0.86 5.15
N LYS A 189 -6.68 0.64 6.38
CA LYS A 189 -7.81 1.34 6.99
C LYS A 189 -7.60 2.86 6.96
N ALA A 190 -6.39 3.32 7.28
CA ALA A 190 -6.03 4.73 7.23
C ALA A 190 -6.15 5.31 5.82
N LEU A 191 -5.68 4.58 4.80
CA LEU A 191 -5.84 4.99 3.42
C LEU A 191 -7.32 5.04 3.00
N LEU A 192 -8.18 4.13 3.47
CA LEU A 192 -9.62 4.20 3.18
C LEU A 192 -10.26 5.47 3.78
N LEU A 193 -9.88 5.86 5.00
CA LEU A 193 -10.32 7.13 5.59
C LEU A 193 -9.87 8.34 4.76
N ILE A 194 -8.63 8.31 4.25
CA ILE A 194 -8.09 9.36 3.39
C ILE A 194 -8.80 9.39 2.04
N ALA A 195 -9.06 8.22 1.45
CA ALA A 195 -9.77 8.10 0.19
C ALA A 195 -11.19 8.68 0.29
N LEU A 196 -11.92 8.39 1.38
CA LEU A 196 -13.22 9.01 1.66
C LEU A 196 -13.11 10.52 1.78
N LYS A 197 -12.14 11.03 2.55
CA LYS A 197 -11.93 12.46 2.78
C LYS A 197 -11.56 13.23 1.51
N LYS A 198 -10.79 12.61 0.62
CA LYS A 198 -10.23 13.25 -0.60
C LYS A 198 -10.95 12.84 -1.89
N GLY A 199 -12.05 12.06 -1.81
CA GLY A 199 -12.80 11.61 -2.98
C GLY A 199 -12.00 10.69 -3.91
N LEU A 200 -11.10 9.86 -3.36
CA LEU A 200 -10.36 8.87 -4.16
C LEU A 200 -11.20 7.61 -4.37
N THR A 201 -11.18 7.09 -5.59
CA THR A 201 -11.88 5.87 -5.96
C THR A 201 -10.91 4.68 -6.05
N PRO A 202 -11.11 3.61 -5.26
CA PRO A 202 -10.30 2.40 -5.33
C PRO A 202 -10.63 1.58 -6.57
N ARG A 203 -9.63 0.87 -7.10
CA ARG A 203 -9.77 -0.14 -8.14
C ARG A 203 -8.85 -1.31 -7.86
N LEU A 204 -9.36 -2.51 -8.00
CA LEU A 204 -8.56 -3.74 -7.91
C LEU A 204 -7.76 -3.89 -9.20
N VAL A 205 -6.45 -4.05 -9.05
CA VAL A 205 -5.53 -4.32 -10.15
C VAL A 205 -5.37 -5.83 -10.31
N LYS A 206 -5.08 -6.51 -9.19
CA LYS A 206 -4.79 -7.94 -9.18
C LYS A 206 -5.00 -8.51 -7.78
N LEU A 207 -5.58 -9.70 -7.71
CA LEU A 207 -5.79 -10.45 -6.47
C LEU A 207 -5.40 -11.91 -6.72
N GLN A 208 -4.37 -12.39 -6.05
CA GLN A 208 -3.85 -13.75 -6.15
C GLN A 208 -3.26 -14.18 -4.81
N ASN A 209 -2.91 -15.45 -4.65
CA ASN A 209 -2.13 -15.94 -3.50
C ASN A 209 -0.90 -16.72 -3.97
N SER A 210 -0.01 -17.10 -3.05
CA SER A 210 1.19 -17.88 -3.37
C SER A 210 0.88 -19.18 -4.13
N GLY A 211 -0.25 -19.82 -3.85
CA GLY A 211 -0.71 -21.04 -4.54
C GLY A 211 -0.96 -20.84 -6.04
N ASP A 212 -1.41 -19.64 -6.44
CA ASP A 212 -1.64 -19.30 -7.86
C ASP A 212 -0.35 -19.14 -8.67
N ILE A 213 0.79 -18.99 -7.99
CA ILE A 213 2.05 -18.52 -8.59
C ILE A 213 3.04 -19.66 -8.69
N VAL A 214 3.16 -20.46 -7.62
CA VAL A 214 4.18 -21.52 -7.52
C VAL A 214 3.59 -22.89 -7.14
N GLY A 215 2.27 -22.98 -6.96
CA GLY A 215 1.56 -24.24 -6.70
C GLY A 215 1.30 -24.51 -5.20
N SER A 216 0.82 -25.72 -4.90
CA SER A 216 0.33 -26.10 -3.57
C SER A 216 1.42 -26.06 -2.49
N TYR A 217 1.02 -25.59 -1.30
CA TYR A 217 1.84 -25.54 -0.09
C TYR A 217 1.21 -26.33 1.04
N HIS A 218 2.01 -27.12 1.76
CA HIS A 218 1.56 -27.81 2.96
C HIS A 218 1.27 -26.87 4.14
N GLU A 219 1.94 -25.71 4.18
CA GLU A 219 1.85 -24.72 5.27
C GLU A 219 0.74 -23.66 5.05
N GLY A 220 -0.08 -23.82 4.00
CA GLY A 220 -1.05 -22.82 3.55
C GLY A 220 -0.46 -21.77 2.61
N VAL A 221 -1.29 -20.82 2.19
CA VAL A 221 -0.93 -19.77 1.22
C VAL A 221 -0.95 -18.39 1.86
N VAL A 222 -0.28 -17.43 1.22
CA VAL A 222 -0.34 -16.00 1.56
C VAL A 222 -1.05 -15.25 0.44
N GLY A 223 -2.02 -14.43 0.80
CA GLY A 223 -2.81 -13.60 -0.10
C GLY A 223 -2.11 -12.31 -0.51
N TYR A 224 -2.27 -11.91 -1.77
CA TYR A 224 -1.66 -10.72 -2.37
C TYR A 224 -2.71 -9.90 -3.12
N GLY A 225 -2.84 -8.62 -2.75
CA GLY A 225 -3.73 -7.68 -3.41
C GLY A 225 -2.99 -6.44 -3.88
N ALA A 226 -3.24 -6.03 -5.12
CA ALA A 226 -2.78 -4.77 -5.68
C ALA A 226 -3.98 -3.88 -6.01
N PHE A 227 -3.96 -2.63 -5.51
CA PHE A 227 -5.05 -1.67 -5.68
C PHE A 227 -4.52 -0.29 -6.05
N HIS A 228 -5.28 0.44 -6.87
CA HIS A 228 -5.04 1.85 -7.17
C HIS A 228 -6.16 2.71 -6.63
N PHE A 229 -5.81 3.91 -6.17
CA PHE A 229 -6.75 4.95 -5.79
C PHE A 229 -6.52 6.15 -6.69
N THR A 230 -7.53 6.53 -7.46
CA THR A 230 -7.45 7.66 -8.39
C THR A 230 -8.41 8.75 -7.94
N SER A 231 -8.12 10.02 -8.19
CA SER A 231 -9.09 11.09 -7.97
C SER A 231 -10.39 10.77 -8.72
N GLY A 232 -11.53 10.89 -8.04
CA GLY A 232 -12.83 10.74 -8.67
C GLY A 232 -12.99 11.78 -9.77
N ASN A 233 -13.21 11.35 -11.02
CA ASN A 233 -13.75 12.27 -12.02
C ASN A 233 -15.14 12.69 -11.54
N GLU A 234 -15.42 13.99 -11.41
CA GLU A 234 -16.78 14.54 -11.23
C GLU A 234 -17.73 14.24 -12.43
N SER A 235 -17.38 13.28 -13.29
CA SER A 235 -18.09 12.94 -14.52
C SER A 235 -18.35 11.44 -14.69
N ALA A 236 -18.60 10.71 -13.60
CA ALA A 236 -19.23 9.39 -13.67
C ALA A 236 -20.45 9.33 -12.74
N GLY A 237 -21.53 9.99 -13.18
CA GLY A 237 -22.84 9.82 -12.58
C GLY A 237 -23.34 8.38 -12.67
N LYS A 238 -24.02 7.96 -11.59
CA LYS A 238 -25.01 6.88 -11.51
C LYS A 238 -24.60 5.50 -12.04
N GLY A 239 -24.32 4.62 -11.07
CA GLY A 239 -24.83 3.24 -11.06
C GLY A 239 -24.31 2.32 -12.16
N MET A 240 -23.28 1.53 -11.84
CA MET A 240 -23.08 0.26 -12.51
C MET A 240 -22.94 -0.83 -11.45
N SER A 241 -24.09 -1.40 -11.10
CA SER A 241 -24.23 -2.63 -10.33
C SER A 241 -23.53 -3.78 -11.05
N ILE A 242 -22.84 -4.62 -10.28
CA ILE A 242 -22.17 -5.83 -10.75
C ILE A 242 -23.21 -6.93 -10.99
N GLU A 243 -24.00 -6.79 -12.04
CA GLU A 243 -24.80 -7.87 -12.63
C GLU A 243 -24.86 -7.60 -14.13
N ASN A 244 -23.92 -8.16 -14.90
CA ASN A 244 -24.03 -8.50 -16.33
C ASN A 244 -22.67 -8.82 -16.99
N SER A 245 -21.90 -9.76 -16.42
CA SER A 245 -20.77 -10.38 -17.15
C SER A 245 -20.92 -11.89 -17.34
N VAL A 246 -22.11 -12.45 -17.11
CA VAL A 246 -22.40 -13.86 -17.41
C VAL A 246 -23.63 -13.90 -18.30
N ARG A 247 -23.43 -13.67 -19.59
CA ARG A 247 -24.27 -14.12 -20.73
C ARG A 247 -23.77 -13.43 -22.00
N LYS A 248 -22.74 -14.01 -22.61
CA LYS A 248 -22.50 -14.02 -24.07
C LYS A 248 -21.32 -14.95 -24.32
N ASN A 249 -21.65 -16.24 -24.33
CA ASN A 249 -20.96 -17.33 -25.01
C ASN A 249 -21.88 -18.56 -24.92
N VAL A 250 -22.99 -18.48 -25.65
CA VAL A 250 -23.72 -19.60 -26.28
C VAL A 250 -24.18 -19.07 -27.63
#